data_AF-A0A5C7QGZ1-F1
#
_entry.id   AF-A0A5C7QGZ1-F1
#
_cell.length_a   1.000
_cell.length_b   1.000
_cell.length_c   1.000
_cell.angle_alpha   90.00
_cell.angle_beta   90.00
_cell.angle_gamma   90.00
#
_symmetry.space_group_name_H-M   'P 1'
#
loop_
_entity.id
_entity.type
_entity.pdbx_description
1 polymer ?
#
loop_
_entity_poly.entity_id
_entity_poly.type
_entity_poly.pdbx_seq_one_letter_code
_entity_poly.pdbx_strand_id
1 'polypeptide(L)'
;MLALFTRADRGGRCVRLLHGKVSRRQRAVRAPSQRARYVDRKVPRSAGGAVRYQGGKSKLTSWIVDAIRADMGGRTVSEIVEPFIGGGAVTLALRRAFPTASIYATDAMPGLAEMHAAVVQGWTLGDATPEDHAEVTRRFRAGGVCTSPRDVALLTACSWGGKPGAGLARPWYPPPITYRRGYGTLAAFASWCATWRAAFDGTRYNFETLDYREALQRVREGALVYLDPPYAGTEAYPQAPRFDSAELWRHARACAARGAHVYVSELTAPEGGVRIVAERTRVRQMNKANPVNLVERLYAVNP
;
A
#
# COMPACT_ATOMS: atom_id res chain seq x y z
N MET A 1 -35.77 3.34 -65.96
CA MET A 1 -37.22 3.10 -65.80
C MET A 1 -37.60 3.64 -64.43
N LEU A 2 -38.34 4.77 -64.36
CA LEU A 2 -38.75 5.52 -63.14
C LEU A 2 -37.62 6.01 -62.20
N ALA A 3 -37.76 7.05 -61.37
CA ALA A 3 -38.53 8.30 -61.51
C ALA A 3 -37.95 9.40 -60.57
N LEU A 4 -37.69 10.57 -61.17
CA LEU A 4 -37.85 11.97 -60.69
C LEU A 4 -38.37 12.26 -59.27
N PHE A 5 -37.75 13.25 -58.60
CA PHE A 5 -38.44 14.38 -57.92
C PHE A 5 -37.56 15.67 -57.87
N THR A 6 -38.02 16.71 -58.58
CA THR A 6 -38.05 18.19 -58.28
C THR A 6 -36.91 18.89 -57.51
N ARG A 7 -36.27 19.97 -58.04
CA ARG A 7 -36.69 21.41 -58.06
C ARG A 7 -36.97 22.01 -56.65
N ALA A 8 -36.58 23.23 -56.25
CA ALA A 8 -35.79 24.35 -56.83
C ALA A 8 -35.27 25.24 -55.65
N ASP A 9 -34.79 26.51 -55.71
CA ASP A 9 -34.65 27.53 -56.77
C ASP A 9 -33.57 28.62 -56.37
N ARG A 10 -33.40 29.64 -57.24
CA ARG A 10 -32.70 30.95 -57.18
C ARG A 10 -32.20 31.56 -55.84
N GLY A 11 -30.99 32.14 -55.89
CA GLY A 11 -30.64 33.34 -55.09
C GLY A 11 -29.15 33.77 -55.04
N GLY A 12 -28.80 34.97 -55.52
CA GLY A 12 -27.69 35.77 -54.93
C GLY A 12 -26.31 35.84 -55.63
N ARG A 13 -26.15 36.86 -56.48
CA ARG A 13 -24.91 37.39 -57.11
C ARG A 13 -23.58 37.35 -56.30
N CYS A 14 -22.55 36.80 -56.97
CA CYS A 14 -21.22 37.38 -57.25
C CYS A 14 -20.42 38.14 -56.16
N VAL A 15 -19.26 37.59 -55.76
CA VAL A 15 -18.07 38.35 -55.32
C VAL A 15 -16.80 37.77 -55.98
N ARG A 16 -15.84 38.65 -56.32
CA ARG A 16 -14.62 38.40 -57.10
C ARG A 16 -13.73 37.25 -56.59
N LEU A 17 -13.20 36.48 -57.54
CA LEU A 17 -11.97 35.68 -57.39
C LEU A 17 -10.76 36.59 -57.09
N LEU A 18 -10.05 36.30 -56.01
CA LEU A 18 -8.66 36.74 -55.80
C LEU A 18 -7.75 35.51 -55.73
N HIS A 19 -6.63 35.56 -56.46
CA HIS A 19 -5.71 34.44 -56.61
C HIS A 19 -4.90 34.20 -55.32
N GLY A 20 -5.05 33.03 -54.72
CA GLY A 20 -4.18 32.53 -53.64
C GLY A 20 -3.68 31.13 -53.95
N LYS A 21 -2.39 30.98 -54.29
CA LYS A 21 -1.76 29.68 -54.54
C LYS A 21 -1.69 28.86 -53.23
N VAL A 22 -2.49 27.81 -53.09
CA VAL A 22 -2.37 26.85 -51.97
C VAL A 22 -1.53 25.65 -52.42
N SER A 23 -0.31 25.54 -51.89
CA SER A 23 0.58 24.42 -52.17
C SER A 23 0.08 23.13 -51.50
N ARG A 24 0.19 22.00 -52.22
CA ARG A 24 -0.11 20.67 -51.67
C ARG A 24 0.88 20.34 -50.54
N ARG A 25 0.39 20.20 -49.31
CA ARG A 25 1.01 19.38 -48.26
C ARG A 25 -0.04 18.50 -47.61
N GLN A 26 -0.18 17.26 -48.11
CA GLN A 26 -0.89 16.21 -47.38
C GLN A 26 -0.14 15.94 -46.07
N ARG A 27 -0.71 16.34 -44.93
CA ARG A 27 -0.26 15.84 -43.62
C ARG A 27 -0.86 14.46 -43.44
N ALA A 28 -0.02 13.43 -43.55
CA ALA A 28 -0.39 12.09 -43.10
C ALA A 28 -0.71 12.14 -41.60
N VAL A 29 -1.95 11.83 -41.23
CA VAL A 29 -2.36 11.67 -39.83
C VAL A 29 -1.74 10.37 -39.32
N ARG A 30 -0.57 10.46 -38.69
CA ARG A 30 -0.01 9.32 -37.96
C ARG A 30 -0.91 9.01 -36.77
N ALA A 31 -1.52 7.82 -36.77
CA ALA A 31 -2.14 7.27 -35.58
C ALA A 31 -1.12 7.24 -34.42
N PRO A 32 -1.53 7.59 -33.19
CA PRO A 32 -0.61 7.59 -32.05
C PRO A 32 -0.18 6.15 -31.75
N SER A 33 1.14 5.90 -31.83
CA SER A 33 1.70 4.59 -31.51
C SER A 33 1.44 4.24 -30.04
N GLN A 34 0.94 3.03 -29.79
CA GLN A 34 0.72 2.48 -28.44
C GLN A 34 2.04 2.11 -27.73
N ARG A 35 2.96 3.07 -27.58
CA ARG A 35 3.93 3.05 -26.48
C ARG A 35 3.37 3.92 -25.38
N ALA A 36 2.71 3.27 -24.42
CA ALA A 36 2.23 3.93 -23.21
C ALA A 36 3.38 4.72 -22.60
N ARG A 37 3.24 6.05 -22.53
CA ARG A 37 4.20 6.92 -21.86
C ARG A 37 4.07 6.66 -20.37
N TYR A 38 4.76 5.65 -19.86
CA TYR A 38 4.99 5.45 -18.45
C TYR A 38 5.90 6.58 -17.96
N VAL A 39 5.29 7.74 -17.70
CA VAL A 39 5.99 8.91 -17.18
C VAL A 39 6.53 8.51 -15.80
N ASP A 40 7.84 8.66 -15.63
CA ASP A 40 8.55 8.30 -14.39
C ASP A 40 8.17 9.24 -13.23
N ARG A 41 6.94 9.09 -12.74
CA ARG A 41 6.46 9.76 -11.54
C ARG A 41 7.16 9.11 -10.35
N LYS A 42 8.02 9.89 -9.70
CA LYS A 42 8.53 9.58 -8.36
C LYS A 42 7.36 9.32 -7.42
N VAL A 43 7.45 8.24 -6.64
CA VAL A 43 6.46 7.95 -5.61
C VAL A 43 6.42 9.14 -4.62
N PRO A 44 5.24 9.60 -4.16
CA PRO A 44 5.17 10.66 -3.15
C PRO A 44 6.04 10.34 -1.93
N ARG A 45 6.73 11.37 -1.39
CA ARG A 45 7.83 11.23 -0.40
C ARG A 45 7.50 10.49 0.90
N SER A 46 6.24 10.16 1.14
CA SER A 46 5.77 9.18 2.14
C SER A 46 4.34 8.74 1.80
N ALA A 47 4.06 7.44 1.82
CA ALA A 47 2.69 6.93 1.85
C ALA A 47 2.26 6.65 3.29
N GLY A 48 1.08 7.12 3.66
CA GLY A 48 0.46 6.80 4.95
C GLY A 48 -0.26 5.46 4.90
N GLY A 49 -0.20 4.70 5.98
CA GLY A 49 -1.12 3.57 6.17
C GLY A 49 -2.56 4.06 6.36
N ALA A 50 -3.56 3.18 6.21
CA ALA A 50 -4.94 3.53 6.57
C ALA A 50 -5.06 3.75 8.09
N VAL A 51 -4.26 3.00 8.85
CA VAL A 51 -4.23 3.00 10.30
C VAL A 51 -2.79 3.16 10.82
N ARG A 52 -2.66 3.69 12.03
CA ARG A 52 -1.38 3.70 12.74
C ARG A 52 -1.14 2.31 13.34
N TYR A 53 -0.04 1.68 12.94
CA TYR A 53 0.34 0.36 13.42
C TYR A 53 1.81 0.34 13.86
N GLN A 54 2.14 -0.51 14.84
CA GLN A 54 3.52 -0.75 15.25
C GLN A 54 4.35 -1.28 14.06
N GLY A 55 5.63 -0.89 13.97
CA GLY A 55 6.52 -1.28 12.87
C GLY A 55 6.34 -0.50 11.54
N GLY A 56 5.25 0.26 11.38
CA GLY A 56 4.86 0.85 10.09
C GLY A 56 5.95 1.62 9.33
N LYS A 57 6.18 1.22 8.07
CA LYS A 57 7.23 1.73 7.16
C LYS A 57 6.93 3.04 6.44
N SER A 58 5.99 3.88 6.89
CA SER A 58 5.57 5.11 6.20
C SER A 58 6.71 6.08 5.83
N LYS A 59 7.81 6.10 6.60
CA LYS A 59 9.04 6.88 6.35
C LYS A 59 10.05 6.21 5.39
N LEU A 60 9.77 4.99 4.95
CA LEU A 60 10.60 4.19 4.04
C LEU A 60 9.92 3.85 2.71
N THR A 61 8.63 4.11 2.56
CA THR A 61 7.85 3.65 1.39
C THR A 61 8.45 4.06 0.05
N SER A 62 8.97 5.28 -0.10
CA SER A 62 9.64 5.67 -1.34
C SER A 62 10.95 4.90 -1.55
N TRP A 63 11.79 4.77 -0.52
CA TRP A 63 13.04 4.01 -0.60
C TRP A 63 12.81 2.53 -0.93
N ILE A 64 11.78 1.89 -0.34
CA ILE A 64 11.40 0.51 -0.64
C ILE A 64 10.90 0.40 -2.09
N VAL A 65 9.91 1.21 -2.48
CA VAL A 65 9.26 1.06 -3.78
C VAL A 65 10.14 1.54 -4.94
N ASP A 66 10.97 2.55 -4.75
CA ASP A 66 11.95 2.98 -5.76
C ASP A 66 13.01 1.88 -5.98
N ALA A 67 13.47 1.20 -4.92
CA ALA A 67 14.37 0.04 -5.03
C ALA A 67 13.72 -1.15 -5.75
N ILE A 68 12.47 -1.50 -5.39
CA ILE A 68 11.70 -2.56 -6.07
C ILE A 68 11.49 -2.20 -7.55
N ARG A 69 11.14 -0.96 -7.88
CA ARG A 69 10.95 -0.52 -9.27
C ARG A 69 12.23 -0.58 -10.09
N ALA A 70 13.36 -0.17 -9.52
CA ALA A 70 14.67 -0.28 -10.16
C ALA A 70 15.03 -1.75 -10.42
N ASP A 71 14.81 -2.61 -9.41
CA ASP A 71 15.09 -4.04 -9.50
C ASP A 71 14.21 -4.80 -10.50
N MET A 72 12.95 -4.39 -10.59
CA MET A 72 11.98 -4.94 -11.52
C MET A 72 12.30 -4.61 -12.99
N GLY A 73 13.10 -3.59 -13.29
CA GLY A 73 13.53 -3.28 -14.65
C GLY A 73 12.39 -3.05 -15.65
N GLY A 74 11.19 -2.69 -15.17
CA GLY A 74 9.97 -2.55 -15.98
C GLY A 74 9.17 -3.84 -16.21
N ARG A 75 9.50 -4.96 -15.54
CA ARG A 75 8.67 -6.18 -15.51
C ARG A 75 7.23 -5.85 -15.07
N THR A 76 6.27 -6.47 -15.73
CA THR A 76 4.84 -6.33 -15.42
C THR A 76 4.47 -7.05 -14.12
N VAL A 77 3.58 -6.46 -13.34
CA VAL A 77 3.02 -7.06 -12.11
C VAL A 77 1.53 -7.26 -12.31
N SER A 78 1.08 -8.51 -12.20
CA SER A 78 -0.34 -8.90 -12.26
C SER A 78 -1.03 -8.70 -10.91
N GLU A 79 -0.32 -8.98 -9.83
CA GLU A 79 -0.80 -8.98 -8.45
C GLU A 79 0.32 -8.55 -7.49
N ILE A 80 -0.02 -7.74 -6.48
CA ILE A 80 0.84 -7.44 -5.33
C ILE A 80 0.34 -8.27 -4.16
N VAL A 81 1.24 -9.01 -3.51
CA VAL A 81 0.95 -9.83 -2.33
C VAL A 81 1.69 -9.29 -1.10
N GLU A 82 0.97 -8.94 -0.03
CA GLU A 82 1.55 -8.41 1.23
C GLU A 82 0.95 -9.13 2.46
N PRO A 83 1.53 -10.28 2.88
CA PRO A 83 1.06 -11.10 4.00
C PRO A 83 1.25 -10.52 5.41
N PHE A 84 1.81 -9.31 5.51
CA PHE A 84 2.09 -8.60 6.76
C PHE A 84 1.64 -7.13 6.61
N ILE A 85 0.39 -6.92 6.21
CA ILE A 85 -0.11 -5.59 5.85
C ILE A 85 0.10 -4.58 6.98
N GLY A 86 -0.18 -4.94 8.24
CA GLY A 86 -0.08 -4.05 9.38
C GLY A 86 -0.84 -2.73 9.16
N GLY A 87 -0.10 -1.62 9.02
CA GLY A 87 -0.66 -0.31 8.67
C GLY A 87 -0.95 -0.10 7.18
N GLY A 88 -0.39 -0.93 6.29
CA GLY A 88 -0.57 -0.90 4.83
C GLY A 88 0.19 0.21 4.09
N ALA A 89 1.16 0.85 4.75
CA ALA A 89 1.88 1.99 4.18
C ALA A 89 2.67 1.62 2.90
N VAL A 90 3.23 0.40 2.85
CA VAL A 90 3.92 -0.11 1.65
C VAL A 90 2.90 -0.57 0.60
N THR A 91 1.80 -1.23 1.00
CA THR A 91 0.67 -1.58 0.13
C THR A 91 0.16 -0.39 -0.68
N LEU A 92 -0.09 0.74 -0.02
CA LEU A 92 -0.54 1.98 -0.69
C LEU A 92 0.52 2.52 -1.66
N ALA A 93 1.81 2.40 -1.34
CA ALA A 93 2.90 2.84 -2.20
C ALA A 93 3.09 1.93 -3.41
N LEU A 94 3.02 0.61 -3.23
CA LEU A 94 3.05 -0.40 -4.29
C LEU A 94 1.82 -0.26 -5.20
N ARG A 95 0.61 -0.14 -4.67
CA ARG A 95 -0.62 0.12 -5.44
C ARG A 95 -0.51 1.39 -6.30
N ARG A 96 0.20 2.42 -5.83
CA ARG A 96 0.45 3.65 -6.63
C ARG A 96 1.53 3.48 -7.69
N ALA A 97 2.52 2.61 -7.46
CA ALA A 97 3.58 2.30 -8.42
C ALA A 97 3.14 1.32 -9.51
N PHE A 98 2.28 0.35 -9.18
CA PHE A 98 1.80 -0.70 -10.08
C PHE A 98 0.27 -0.63 -10.19
N PRO A 99 -0.30 0.43 -10.82
CA PRO A 99 -1.72 0.75 -10.70
C PRO A 99 -2.68 -0.21 -11.41
N THR A 100 -2.16 -1.17 -12.17
CA THR A 100 -2.92 -2.21 -12.88
C THR A 100 -2.98 -3.55 -12.14
N ALA A 101 -2.17 -3.74 -11.08
CA ALA A 101 -2.11 -4.98 -10.33
C ALA A 101 -3.34 -5.15 -9.42
N SER A 102 -3.80 -6.38 -9.22
CA SER A 102 -4.65 -6.69 -8.06
C SER A 102 -3.84 -6.59 -6.77
N ILE A 103 -4.53 -6.38 -5.65
CA ILE A 103 -3.91 -6.40 -4.32
C ILE A 103 -4.43 -7.62 -3.56
N TYR A 104 -3.53 -8.44 -3.03
CA TYR A 104 -3.86 -9.46 -2.04
C TYR A 104 -3.04 -9.20 -0.79
N ALA A 105 -3.66 -8.85 0.34
CA ALA A 105 -2.90 -8.52 1.53
C ALA A 105 -3.59 -9.05 2.80
N THR A 106 -2.80 -9.62 3.69
CA THR A 106 -3.29 -10.32 4.88
C THR A 106 -2.57 -9.85 6.13
N ASP A 107 -3.13 -10.18 7.29
CA ASP A 107 -2.43 -10.11 8.56
C ASP A 107 -2.82 -11.29 9.44
N ALA A 108 -1.97 -11.63 10.41
CA ALA A 108 -2.32 -12.58 11.46
C ALA A 108 -3.16 -11.94 12.59
N MET A 109 -3.17 -10.61 12.72
CA MET A 109 -4.05 -9.91 13.66
C MET A 109 -5.51 -9.98 13.19
N PRO A 110 -6.43 -10.60 13.97
CA PRO A 110 -7.81 -10.76 13.56
C PRO A 110 -8.53 -9.43 13.28
N GLY A 111 -9.14 -9.32 12.09
CA GLY A 111 -9.88 -8.15 11.62
C GLY A 111 -9.02 -7.02 11.05
N LEU A 112 -7.68 -7.10 11.10
CA LEU A 112 -6.83 -5.98 10.67
C LEU A 112 -6.88 -5.76 9.16
N ALA A 113 -6.80 -6.82 8.36
CA ALA A 113 -6.92 -6.75 6.91
C ALA A 113 -8.33 -6.31 6.49
N GLU A 114 -9.37 -6.86 7.13
CA GLU A 114 -10.78 -6.53 6.90
C GLU A 114 -11.10 -5.08 7.25
N MET A 115 -10.45 -4.49 8.26
CA MET A 115 -10.55 -3.07 8.55
C MET A 115 -10.01 -2.21 7.38
N HIS A 116 -8.93 -2.62 6.70
CA HIS A 116 -8.47 -1.94 5.47
C HIS A 116 -9.50 -2.07 4.33
N ALA A 117 -10.12 -3.24 4.17
CA ALA A 117 -11.21 -3.43 3.20
C ALA A 117 -12.39 -2.49 3.48
N ALA A 118 -12.85 -2.43 4.73
CA ALA A 118 -13.93 -1.57 5.16
C ALA A 118 -13.61 -0.09 4.88
N VAL A 119 -12.38 0.35 5.16
CA VAL A 119 -11.90 1.70 4.85
C VAL A 119 -11.99 2.01 3.35
N VAL A 120 -11.58 1.08 2.47
CA VAL A 120 -11.73 1.24 1.01
C VAL A 120 -13.21 1.34 0.62
N GLN A 121 -14.06 0.50 1.21
CA GLN A 121 -15.51 0.51 1.01
C GLN A 121 -16.21 1.78 1.53
N GLY A 122 -15.53 2.58 2.36
CA GLY A 122 -15.98 3.91 2.81
C GLY A 122 -16.28 4.00 4.30
N TRP A 123 -15.99 2.94 5.07
CA TRP A 123 -16.08 2.98 6.52
C TRP A 123 -15.07 3.97 7.12
N THR A 124 -15.49 4.64 8.18
CA THR A 124 -14.64 5.46 9.05
C THR A 124 -15.01 5.21 10.50
N LEU A 125 -14.14 5.56 11.45
CA LEU A 125 -14.35 5.27 12.87
C LEU A 125 -15.58 5.97 13.46
N GLY A 126 -16.00 7.11 12.88
CA GLY A 126 -16.97 8.01 13.51
C GLY A 126 -16.44 8.57 14.83
N ASP A 127 -17.35 8.92 15.74
CA ASP A 127 -16.99 9.37 17.08
C ASP A 127 -16.42 8.22 17.93
N ALA A 128 -15.47 8.54 18.81
CA ALA A 128 -14.81 7.59 19.69
C ALA A 128 -14.38 8.25 21.02
N THR A 129 -14.66 7.58 22.13
CA THR A 129 -14.37 8.06 23.49
C THR A 129 -13.13 7.36 24.10
N PRO A 130 -12.52 7.90 25.18
CA PRO A 130 -11.55 7.16 25.98
C PRO A 130 -12.12 5.86 26.56
N GLU A 131 -13.42 5.86 26.87
CA GLU A 131 -14.15 4.73 27.44
C GLU A 131 -14.29 3.59 26.41
N ASP A 132 -14.60 3.91 25.14
CA ASP A 132 -14.62 2.94 24.03
C ASP A 132 -13.26 2.24 23.89
N HIS A 133 -12.17 3.02 23.96
CA HIS A 133 -10.80 2.50 23.91
C HIS A 133 -10.50 1.60 25.11
N ALA A 134 -10.89 2.02 26.31
CA ALA A 134 -10.68 1.27 27.54
C ALA A 134 -11.46 -0.05 27.53
N GLU A 135 -12.70 -0.05 27.03
CA GLU A 135 -13.54 -1.23 26.91
C GLU A 135 -12.92 -2.26 25.96
N VAL A 136 -12.61 -1.87 24.72
CA VAL A 136 -12.04 -2.80 23.75
C VAL A 136 -10.66 -3.29 24.18
N THR A 137 -9.86 -2.43 24.82
CA THR A 137 -8.54 -2.81 25.37
C THR A 137 -8.67 -3.82 26.50
N ARG A 138 -9.66 -3.65 27.40
CA ARG A 138 -9.99 -4.61 28.45
C ARG A 138 -10.46 -5.95 27.84
N ARG A 139 -11.35 -5.91 26.85
CA ARG A 139 -11.86 -7.12 26.17
C ARG A 139 -10.73 -7.89 25.48
N PHE A 140 -9.88 -7.20 24.73
CA PHE A 140 -8.70 -7.77 24.06
C PHE A 140 -7.71 -8.41 25.03
N ARG A 141 -7.41 -7.74 26.16
CA ARG A 141 -6.52 -8.28 27.20
C ARG A 141 -7.10 -9.47 27.96
N ALA A 142 -8.43 -9.60 27.99
CA ALA A 142 -9.12 -10.77 28.53
C ALA A 142 -9.26 -11.93 27.52
N GLY A 143 -8.63 -11.84 26.33
CA GLY A 143 -8.75 -12.85 25.27
C GLY A 143 -10.06 -12.80 24.48
N GLY A 144 -10.86 -11.73 24.64
CA GLY A 144 -12.13 -11.55 23.94
C GLY A 144 -11.98 -11.10 22.49
N VAL A 145 -12.95 -11.47 21.65
CA VAL A 145 -12.99 -11.14 20.22
C VAL A 145 -13.08 -9.63 19.99
N CYS A 146 -12.18 -9.10 19.15
CA CYS A 146 -12.06 -7.68 18.82
C CYS A 146 -11.74 -7.49 17.33
N THR A 147 -12.60 -8.03 16.46
CA THR A 147 -12.39 -8.13 15.00
C THR A 147 -13.14 -7.10 14.16
N SER A 148 -14.05 -6.31 14.76
CA SER A 148 -14.76 -5.30 13.97
C SER A 148 -13.82 -4.17 13.55
N PRO A 149 -14.06 -3.48 12.41
CA PRO A 149 -13.24 -2.34 12.01
C PRO A 149 -13.14 -1.25 13.09
N ARG A 150 -14.20 -1.04 13.88
CA ARG A 150 -14.18 -0.12 15.04
C ARG A 150 -13.23 -0.62 16.13
N ASP A 151 -13.34 -1.89 16.53
CA ASP A 151 -12.47 -2.47 17.56
C ASP A 151 -11.00 -2.39 17.17
N VAL A 152 -10.69 -2.79 15.93
CA VAL A 152 -9.34 -2.79 15.38
C VAL A 152 -8.77 -1.37 15.34
N ALA A 153 -9.53 -0.39 14.84
CA ALA A 153 -9.10 1.00 14.79
C ALA A 153 -8.89 1.60 16.20
N LEU A 154 -9.75 1.27 17.17
CA LEU A 154 -9.53 1.68 18.57
C LEU A 154 -8.28 1.00 19.16
N LEU A 155 -8.13 -0.31 18.99
CA LEU A 155 -6.99 -1.08 19.50
C LEU A 155 -5.65 -0.65 18.89
N THR A 156 -5.64 -0.10 17.67
CA THR A 156 -4.42 0.29 16.95
C THR A 156 -4.27 1.81 16.85
N ALA A 157 -5.11 2.49 16.06
CA ALA A 157 -5.02 3.92 15.77
C ALA A 157 -5.01 4.80 17.03
N CYS A 158 -5.83 4.45 18.02
CA CYS A 158 -5.99 5.18 19.27
C CYS A 158 -5.02 4.73 20.37
N SER A 159 -4.31 3.62 20.20
CA SER A 159 -3.36 3.09 21.19
C SER A 159 -1.97 3.72 21.09
N TRP A 160 -1.26 3.79 22.22
CA TRP A 160 0.10 4.31 22.27
C TRP A 160 1.02 3.58 21.29
N GLY A 161 1.73 4.34 20.47
CA GLY A 161 2.61 3.83 19.43
C GLY A 161 1.92 3.20 18.21
N GLY A 162 0.63 2.88 18.28
CA GLY A 162 -0.04 1.97 17.33
C GLY A 162 0.06 0.49 17.72
N LYS A 163 0.40 0.17 18.98
CA LYS A 163 0.54 -1.21 19.49
C LYS A 163 -0.84 -1.74 19.92
N PRO A 164 -1.33 -2.86 19.36
CA PRO A 164 -2.58 -3.51 19.80
C PRO A 164 -2.64 -3.70 21.32
N GLY A 165 -3.72 -3.24 21.95
CA GLY A 165 -3.94 -3.40 23.39
C GLY A 165 -3.01 -2.61 24.31
N ALA A 166 -2.19 -1.69 23.79
CA ALA A 166 -1.48 -0.71 24.62
C ALA A 166 -2.46 0.32 25.23
N GLY A 167 -2.00 1.10 26.20
CA GLY A 167 -2.83 2.18 26.77
C GLY A 167 -3.17 3.25 25.72
N LEU A 168 -4.27 3.98 25.92
CA LEU A 168 -4.70 5.09 25.06
C LEU A 168 -3.53 6.06 24.77
N ALA A 169 -3.40 6.49 23.51
CA ALA A 169 -2.42 7.50 23.12
C ALA A 169 -2.77 8.86 23.75
N ARG A 170 -2.14 9.18 24.89
CA ARG A 170 -2.42 10.40 25.66
C ARG A 170 -1.76 11.65 25.03
N PRO A 171 -2.49 12.76 24.80
CA PRO A 171 -1.91 14.03 24.34
C PRO A 171 -1.15 14.85 25.38
N TRP A 172 -1.18 14.47 26.67
CA TRP A 172 -1.11 15.40 27.82
C TRP A 172 -2.33 16.35 27.94
N TYR A 173 -3.53 15.77 27.75
CA TYR A 173 -4.86 16.19 28.28
C TYR A 173 -5.53 17.46 27.70
N PRO A 174 -6.86 17.48 27.42
CA PRO A 174 -7.85 16.41 27.17
C PRO A 174 -8.52 16.49 25.77
N PRO A 175 -9.40 15.53 25.35
CA PRO A 175 -9.43 14.09 25.60
C PRO A 175 -8.98 13.34 24.30
N PRO A 176 -9.57 12.22 23.78
CA PRO A 176 -8.87 11.41 22.78
C PRO A 176 -8.84 12.13 21.43
N ILE A 177 -7.99 11.65 20.52
CA ILE A 177 -7.82 12.19 19.17
C ILE A 177 -7.13 13.57 19.16
N THR A 178 -5.79 13.54 19.02
CA THR A 178 -4.91 14.62 19.51
C THR A 178 -4.74 15.78 18.52
N TYR A 179 -5.49 16.86 18.74
CA TYR A 179 -5.63 18.02 17.85
C TYR A 179 -4.39 18.94 17.75
N ARG A 180 -3.29 18.50 17.11
CA ARG A 180 -2.25 19.35 16.51
C ARG A 180 -1.50 18.62 15.38
N ARG A 181 -0.79 19.36 14.52
CA ARG A 181 -0.22 18.88 13.24
C ARG A 181 0.56 17.56 13.36
N GLY A 182 -0.06 16.48 12.87
CA GLY A 182 0.59 15.19 12.57
C GLY A 182 0.34 14.10 13.60
N TYR A 183 -0.30 13.02 13.14
CA TYR A 183 -0.48 11.72 13.81
C TYR A 183 -1.41 11.69 15.03
N GLY A 184 -2.64 11.22 14.82
CA GLY A 184 -3.50 10.70 15.92
C GLY A 184 -4.88 11.34 16.11
N THR A 185 -5.42 12.10 15.15
CA THR A 185 -6.81 12.60 15.22
C THR A 185 -7.81 11.76 14.41
N LEU A 186 -9.12 11.86 14.72
CA LEU A 186 -10.22 11.31 13.92
C LEU A 186 -10.17 11.93 12.52
N ALA A 187 -9.92 13.24 12.43
CA ALA A 187 -9.73 13.94 11.17
C ALA A 187 -8.52 13.43 10.36
N ALA A 188 -7.40 13.08 11.02
CA ALA A 188 -6.25 12.47 10.37
C ALA A 188 -6.56 11.04 9.92
N PHE A 189 -7.24 10.24 10.74
CA PHE A 189 -7.70 8.90 10.40
C PHE A 189 -8.66 8.94 9.19
N ALA A 190 -9.68 9.78 9.23
CA ALA A 190 -10.60 10.00 8.11
C ALA A 190 -9.88 10.49 6.84
N SER A 191 -8.85 11.33 6.97
CA SER A 191 -8.00 11.75 5.85
C SER A 191 -7.17 10.59 5.27
N TRP A 192 -6.67 9.68 6.12
CA TRP A 192 -6.02 8.45 5.69
C TRP A 192 -7.01 7.50 5.01
N CYS A 193 -8.22 7.34 5.56
CA CYS A 193 -9.30 6.57 4.94
C CYS A 193 -9.68 7.09 3.55
N ALA A 194 -9.88 8.40 3.42
CA ALA A 194 -10.16 9.04 2.13
C ALA A 194 -8.99 8.85 1.13
N THR A 195 -7.74 8.92 1.62
CA THR A 195 -6.54 8.68 0.81
C THR A 195 -6.47 7.23 0.30
N TRP A 196 -6.89 6.27 1.11
CA TRP A 196 -6.98 4.85 0.74
C TRP A 196 -8.11 4.58 -0.23
N ARG A 197 -9.34 4.99 0.09
CA ARG A 197 -10.51 4.88 -0.80
C ARG A 197 -10.20 5.42 -2.19
N ALA A 198 -9.61 6.62 -2.30
CA ALA A 198 -9.25 7.21 -3.59
C ALA A 198 -8.11 6.47 -4.32
N ALA A 199 -7.20 5.80 -3.61
CA ALA A 199 -6.10 5.04 -4.23
C ALA A 199 -6.50 3.61 -4.64
N PHE A 200 -7.56 3.07 -4.04
CA PHE A 200 -8.11 1.75 -4.32
C PHE A 200 -9.39 1.80 -5.19
N ASP A 201 -9.84 2.99 -5.59
CA ASP A 201 -10.93 3.12 -6.57
C ASP A 201 -10.62 2.34 -7.87
N GLY A 202 -11.65 1.69 -8.43
CA GLY A 202 -11.54 0.77 -9.56
C GLY A 202 -10.59 -0.43 -9.39
N THR A 203 -10.08 -0.71 -8.19
CA THR A 203 -9.05 -1.75 -7.95
C THR A 203 -9.68 -3.08 -7.55
N ARG A 204 -9.20 -4.19 -8.10
CA ARG A 204 -9.46 -5.52 -7.53
C ARG A 204 -8.55 -5.74 -6.32
N TYR A 205 -9.15 -5.97 -5.16
CA TYR A 205 -8.42 -6.28 -3.94
C TYR A 205 -9.07 -7.45 -3.19
N ASN A 206 -8.25 -8.18 -2.44
CA ASN A 206 -8.67 -9.12 -1.41
C ASN A 206 -7.89 -8.82 -0.12
N PHE A 207 -8.62 -8.67 0.98
CA PHE A 207 -8.03 -8.48 2.31
C PHE A 207 -8.72 -9.45 3.29
N GLU A 208 -7.93 -10.29 3.94
CA GLU A 208 -8.42 -11.32 4.89
C GLU A 208 -7.43 -11.54 6.02
N THR A 209 -7.92 -11.88 7.20
CA THR A 209 -7.11 -12.41 8.31
C THR A 209 -6.62 -13.80 7.91
N LEU A 210 -5.30 -13.97 7.75
CA LEU A 210 -4.71 -15.24 7.35
C LEU A 210 -3.22 -15.30 7.75
N ASP A 211 -2.77 -16.47 8.19
CA ASP A 211 -1.35 -16.70 8.46
C ASP A 211 -0.52 -16.59 7.18
N TYR A 212 0.68 -16.03 7.30
CA TYR A 212 1.55 -15.76 6.17
C TYR A 212 1.93 -17.04 5.40
N ARG A 213 1.99 -18.21 6.05
CA ARG A 213 2.31 -19.49 5.40
C ARG A 213 1.25 -19.85 4.36
N GLU A 214 -0.03 -19.68 4.70
CA GLU A 214 -1.17 -19.94 3.82
C GLU A 214 -1.28 -18.87 2.72
N ALA A 215 -1.10 -17.59 3.07
CA ALA A 215 -1.08 -16.50 2.09
C ALA A 215 0.01 -16.72 1.02
N LEU A 216 1.21 -17.16 1.44
CA LEU A 216 2.32 -17.46 0.54
C LEU A 216 2.13 -18.72 -0.31
N GLN A 217 1.25 -19.66 0.07
CA GLN A 217 0.86 -20.77 -0.80
C GLN A 217 0.00 -20.30 -1.99
N ARG A 218 -0.80 -19.24 -1.81
CA ARG A 218 -1.69 -18.69 -2.85
C ARG A 218 -0.96 -17.82 -3.88
N VAL A 219 0.31 -17.45 -3.64
CA VAL A 219 1.16 -16.66 -4.54
C VAL A 219 1.37 -17.37 -5.88
N ARG A 220 1.09 -16.63 -6.96
CA ARG A 220 1.18 -17.05 -8.38
C ARG A 220 2.46 -16.53 -9.05
N GLU A 221 2.78 -17.10 -10.20
CA GLU A 221 3.84 -16.60 -11.09
C GLU A 221 3.62 -15.13 -11.48
N GLY A 222 4.70 -14.35 -11.55
CA GLY A 222 4.67 -12.92 -11.90
C GLY A 222 4.08 -11.98 -10.85
N ALA A 223 3.62 -12.50 -9.70
CA ALA A 223 3.20 -11.68 -8.57
C ALA A 223 4.40 -10.98 -7.92
N LEU A 224 4.18 -9.75 -7.44
CA LEU A 224 5.15 -9.02 -6.60
C LEU A 224 4.80 -9.28 -5.14
N VAL A 225 5.65 -10.02 -4.43
CA VAL A 225 5.47 -10.30 -3.01
C VAL A 225 6.33 -9.35 -2.18
N TYR A 226 5.72 -8.63 -1.23
CA TYR A 226 6.45 -7.83 -0.25
C TYR A 226 6.22 -8.38 1.16
N LEU A 227 7.31 -8.63 1.89
CA LEU A 227 7.30 -9.20 3.22
C LEU A 227 7.94 -8.23 4.22
N ASP A 228 7.15 -7.84 5.23
CA ASP A 228 7.60 -7.03 6.36
C ASP A 228 7.32 -7.74 7.70
N PRO A 229 8.04 -8.84 7.98
CA PRO A 229 7.79 -9.67 9.15
C PRO A 229 8.14 -8.96 10.47
N PRO A 230 7.72 -9.52 11.62
CA PRO A 230 8.39 -9.27 12.90
C PRO A 230 9.89 -9.59 12.78
N TYR A 231 10.75 -8.59 12.96
CA TYR A 231 12.20 -8.74 12.78
C TYR A 231 12.80 -9.74 13.77
N ALA A 232 13.75 -10.55 13.31
CA ALA A 232 14.47 -11.51 14.13
C ALA A 232 15.14 -10.82 15.33
N GLY A 233 15.01 -11.41 16.51
CA GLY A 233 15.57 -10.87 17.76
C GLY A 233 14.87 -9.62 18.31
N THR A 234 13.70 -9.23 17.80
CA THR A 234 12.89 -8.14 18.38
C THR A 234 11.79 -8.63 19.32
N GLU A 235 11.19 -7.71 20.08
CA GLU A 235 10.14 -8.01 21.07
C GLU A 235 8.95 -8.73 20.42
N ALA A 236 8.71 -9.98 20.82
CA ALA A 236 7.60 -10.77 20.32
C ALA A 236 6.25 -10.17 20.75
N TYR A 237 5.26 -10.20 19.86
CA TYR A 237 3.88 -9.84 20.21
C TYR A 237 3.26 -10.94 21.08
N PRO A 238 2.86 -10.68 22.34
CA PRO A 238 2.37 -11.72 23.25
C PRO A 238 1.14 -12.49 22.75
N GLN A 239 0.40 -11.88 21.83
CA GLN A 239 -0.87 -12.37 21.28
C GLN A 239 -0.70 -13.10 19.93
N ALA A 240 0.48 -13.05 19.31
CA ALA A 240 0.72 -13.62 17.99
C ALA A 240 1.36 -15.02 18.10
N PRO A 241 1.16 -15.90 17.10
CA PRO A 241 1.92 -17.15 17.00
C PRO A 241 3.42 -16.88 17.04
N ARG A 242 4.19 -17.82 17.60
CA ARG A 242 5.66 -17.74 17.60
C ARG A 242 6.16 -17.67 16.15
N PHE A 243 6.78 -16.54 15.81
CA PHE A 243 7.29 -16.28 14.47
C PHE A 243 8.65 -16.98 14.25
N ASP A 244 8.77 -17.78 13.20
CA ASP A 244 10.04 -18.37 12.73
C ASP A 244 10.52 -17.63 11.48
N SER A 245 11.58 -16.83 11.63
CA SER A 245 12.20 -16.11 10.51
C SER A 245 12.80 -17.08 9.48
N ALA A 246 13.40 -18.20 9.90
CA ALA A 246 13.95 -19.19 8.98
C ALA A 246 12.85 -19.89 8.17
N GLU A 247 11.67 -20.09 8.75
CA GLU A 247 10.48 -20.56 8.04
C GLU A 247 9.99 -19.55 6.99
N LEU A 248 9.90 -18.26 7.34
CA LEU A 248 9.58 -17.22 6.36
C LEU A 248 10.52 -17.27 5.16
N TRP A 249 11.84 -17.34 5.38
CA TRP A 249 12.80 -17.39 4.28
C TRP A 249 12.64 -18.65 3.42
N ARG A 250 12.24 -19.81 3.99
CA ARG A 250 11.88 -21.00 3.21
C ARG A 250 10.66 -20.75 2.31
N HIS A 251 9.58 -20.16 2.83
CA HIS A 251 8.41 -19.82 2.01
C HIS A 251 8.71 -18.74 0.96
N ALA A 252 9.52 -17.74 1.30
CA ALA A 252 9.92 -16.67 0.38
C ALA A 252 10.71 -17.22 -0.83
N ARG A 253 11.67 -18.14 -0.59
CA ARG A 253 12.36 -18.89 -1.66
C ARG A 253 11.38 -19.74 -2.47
N ALA A 254 10.47 -20.46 -1.81
CA ALA A 254 9.47 -21.26 -2.51
C ALA A 254 8.55 -20.43 -3.42
N CYS A 255 8.27 -19.16 -3.08
CA CYS A 255 7.57 -18.24 -3.96
C CYS A 255 8.45 -17.78 -5.14
N ALA A 256 9.72 -17.43 -4.90
CA ALA A 256 10.65 -17.05 -5.96
C ALA A 256 10.86 -18.19 -6.99
N ALA A 257 10.99 -19.43 -6.52
CA ALA A 257 11.07 -20.63 -7.35
C ALA A 257 9.80 -20.90 -8.19
N ARG A 258 8.63 -20.36 -7.80
CA ARG A 258 7.39 -20.36 -8.60
C ARG A 258 7.26 -19.14 -9.51
N GLY A 259 8.35 -18.38 -9.72
CA GLY A 259 8.39 -17.22 -10.61
C GLY A 259 7.76 -15.94 -10.06
N ALA A 260 7.56 -15.83 -8.74
CA ALA A 260 7.18 -14.56 -8.11
C ALA A 260 8.39 -13.65 -7.85
N HIS A 261 8.17 -12.35 -7.86
CA HIS A 261 9.17 -11.32 -7.53
C HIS A 261 9.08 -10.99 -6.04
N VAL A 262 9.92 -11.64 -5.23
CA VAL A 262 9.81 -11.62 -3.76
C VAL A 262 10.82 -10.66 -3.14
N TYR A 263 10.32 -9.74 -2.31
CA TYR A 263 11.11 -8.75 -1.59
C TYR A 263 10.85 -8.85 -0.07
N VAL A 264 11.90 -8.80 0.74
CA VAL A 264 11.84 -8.93 2.20
C VAL A 264 12.54 -7.75 2.87
N SER A 265 11.86 -7.07 3.79
CA SER A 265 12.48 -6.12 4.73
C SER A 265 12.96 -6.85 5.98
N GLU A 266 14.25 -6.78 6.26
CA GLU A 266 14.88 -7.36 7.45
C GLU A 266 16.18 -6.58 7.78
N LEU A 267 16.82 -6.92 8.88
CA LEU A 267 18.17 -6.51 9.28
C LEU A 267 19.22 -7.46 8.69
N THR A 268 18.91 -8.75 8.61
CA THR A 268 19.78 -9.84 8.16
C THR A 268 19.00 -10.86 7.32
N ALA A 269 19.72 -11.66 6.54
CA ALA A 269 19.14 -12.75 5.75
C ALA A 269 20.05 -13.98 5.83
N PRO A 270 19.50 -15.20 5.65
CA PRO A 270 20.30 -16.41 5.53
C PRO A 270 21.20 -16.37 4.28
N GLU A 271 22.30 -17.13 4.32
CA GLU A 271 23.21 -17.25 3.19
C GLU A 271 22.55 -17.87 1.96
N GLY A 272 23.05 -17.49 0.78
CA GLY A 272 22.60 -17.98 -0.53
C GLY A 272 21.19 -17.56 -0.94
N GLY A 273 20.91 -17.55 -2.24
CA GLY A 273 19.56 -17.35 -2.80
C GLY A 273 18.87 -16.01 -2.46
N VAL A 274 19.61 -15.01 -1.96
CA VAL A 274 19.12 -13.66 -1.66
C VAL A 274 20.18 -12.63 -2.07
N ARG A 275 19.74 -11.41 -2.34
CA ARG A 275 20.61 -10.27 -2.65
C ARG A 275 20.04 -8.99 -2.06
N ILE A 276 20.90 -8.15 -1.49
CA ILE A 276 20.52 -6.81 -1.03
C ILE A 276 20.24 -5.95 -2.27
N VAL A 277 19.05 -5.38 -2.36
CA VAL A 277 18.67 -4.42 -3.41
C VAL A 277 18.66 -2.97 -2.92
N ALA A 278 18.55 -2.78 -1.61
CA ALA A 278 18.79 -1.50 -0.96
C ALA A 278 19.22 -1.67 0.50
N GLU A 279 20.06 -0.76 0.99
CA GLU A 279 20.44 -0.65 2.40
C GLU A 279 20.23 0.80 2.89
N ARG A 280 19.85 0.96 4.17
CA ARG A 280 19.71 2.28 4.80
C ARG A 280 19.96 2.24 6.31
N THR A 281 21.05 2.86 6.76
CA THR A 281 21.31 3.08 8.19
C THR A 281 20.26 4.01 8.82
N ARG A 282 19.78 3.62 10.00
CA ARG A 282 18.82 4.37 10.82
C ARG A 282 19.35 4.47 12.25
N VAL A 283 19.47 5.69 12.76
CA VAL A 283 19.79 5.92 14.16
C VAL A 283 18.55 5.63 15.01
N ARG A 284 18.59 4.59 15.84
CA ARG A 284 17.53 4.28 16.82
C ARG A 284 17.86 5.02 18.13
N GLN A 285 17.38 6.25 18.26
CA GLN A 285 17.49 7.01 19.51
C GLN A 285 16.58 6.40 20.59
N MET A 286 17.14 5.51 21.41
CA MET A 286 16.52 5.04 22.65
C MET A 286 17.02 5.81 23.88
N ASN A 287 18.24 6.36 23.84
CA ASN A 287 18.77 7.31 24.82
C ASN A 287 19.68 8.32 24.11
N LYS A 288 19.69 9.59 24.56
CA LYS A 288 20.55 10.64 23.98
C LYS A 288 22.05 10.34 24.07
N ALA A 289 22.46 9.50 25.03
CA ALA A 289 23.86 9.22 25.33
C ALA A 289 24.49 8.10 24.47
N ASN A 290 23.70 7.23 23.83
CA ASN A 290 24.26 6.13 23.02
C ASN A 290 23.32 5.79 21.83
N PRO A 291 23.59 6.31 20.63
CA PRO A 291 22.82 5.99 19.43
C PRO A 291 23.14 4.57 18.93
N VAL A 292 22.14 3.69 18.89
CA VAL A 292 22.27 2.38 18.22
C VAL A 292 21.97 2.56 16.73
N ASN A 293 22.95 2.28 15.88
CA ASN A 293 22.76 2.25 14.43
C ASN A 293 22.13 0.92 14.02
N LEU A 294 20.90 0.98 13.51
CA LEU A 294 20.19 -0.14 12.92
C LEU A 294 20.32 -0.05 11.40
N VAL A 295 20.75 -1.11 10.73
CA VAL A 295 20.85 -1.13 9.27
C VAL A 295 19.61 -1.82 8.71
N GLU A 296 18.69 -1.04 8.14
CA GLU A 296 17.51 -1.56 7.44
C GLU A 296 17.95 -2.05 6.05
N ARG A 297 17.58 -3.28 5.69
CA ARG A 297 17.85 -3.84 4.36
C ARG A 297 16.56 -4.25 3.66
N LEU A 298 16.59 -4.11 2.35
CA LEU A 298 15.62 -4.72 1.46
C LEU A 298 16.36 -5.79 0.63
N TYR A 299 15.91 -7.03 0.77
CA TYR A 299 16.41 -8.17 0.03
C TYR A 299 15.46 -8.51 -1.11
N ALA A 300 15.99 -8.83 -2.30
CA ALA A 300 15.27 -9.64 -3.27
C ALA A 300 15.68 -11.10 -3.08
N VAL A 301 14.70 -12.00 -3.15
CA VAL A 301 14.94 -13.45 -3.14
C VAL A 301 15.12 -13.92 -4.57
N ASN A 302 16.20 -14.65 -4.83
CA ASN A 302 16.44 -15.25 -6.13
C ASN A 302 15.73 -16.62 -6.21
N PRO A 303 15.29 -17.05 -7.40
CA PRO A 303 14.86 -18.43 -7.64
C PRO A 303 15.96 -19.46 -7.29
#